data_AF-A0A352PXA8-F1
#
_entry.id   AF-A0A352PXA8-F1
#
_cell.length_a   1.000
_cell.length_b   1.000
_cell.length_c   1.000
_cell.angle_alpha   90.00
_cell.angle_beta   90.00
_cell.angle_gamma   90.00
#
_symmetry.space_group_name_H-M   'P 1'
#
loop_
_entity.id
_entity.type
_entity.pdbx_description
1 polymer ?
#
loop_
_entity_poly.entity_id
_entity_poly.type
_entity_poly.pdbx_seq_one_letter_code
_entity_poly.pdbx_strand_id
1 'polypeptide(L)' 'MKELYSLFMRPKDPLNFNAVKIMLASPEKVHEWSYGEVKKPETINYRTFKPERDGLFCAKIFGPTKDYECNCGKYK' A
#
# COMPACT_ATOMS: atom_id res chain seq x y z
N MET A 1 20.98 -24.73 -9.27
CA MET A 1 21.31 -23.29 -9.10
C MET A 1 20.19 -22.52 -8.37
N LYS A 2 18.89 -22.72 -8.70
CA LYS A 2 17.77 -22.07 -7.97
C LYS A 2 17.63 -22.49 -6.50
N GLU A 3 17.94 -23.74 -6.16
CA GLU A 3 17.80 -24.28 -4.79
C GLU A 3 18.84 -23.76 -3.79
N LEU A 4 20.02 -23.35 -4.25
CA LEU A 4 21.02 -22.71 -3.40
C LEU A 4 20.58 -21.30 -2.98
N TYR A 5 19.86 -20.59 -3.84
CA TYR A 5 19.35 -19.25 -3.55
C TYR A 5 18.32 -19.27 -2.41
N SER A 6 17.42 -20.26 -2.39
CA SER A 6 16.44 -20.44 -1.32
C SER A 6 17.06 -20.75 0.04
N LEU A 7 18.25 -21.35 0.09
CA LEU A 7 18.93 -21.69 1.34
C LEU A 7 19.56 -20.48 2.04
N PHE A 8 19.96 -19.46 1.27
CA PHE A 8 20.54 -18.21 1.79
C PHE A 8 19.53 -17.07 1.94
N MET A 9 18.28 -17.26 1.47
CA MET A 9 17.21 -16.31 1.79
C MET A 9 16.84 -16.49 3.26
N ARG A 10 17.34 -15.58 4.10
CA ARG A 10 16.91 -15.48 5.50
C ARG A 10 15.38 -15.39 5.49
N PRO A 11 14.67 -16.24 6.26
CA PRO A 11 13.24 -16.06 6.44
C PRO A 11 13.05 -14.65 6.98
N LYS A 12 12.32 -13.83 6.23
CA LYS A 12 11.98 -12.46 6.62
C LYS A 12 10.83 -12.55 7.61
N ASP A 13 11.04 -13.27 8.71
CA ASP A 13 10.09 -13.30 9.82
C ASP A 13 10.01 -11.87 10.37
N PRO A 14 8.86 -11.20 10.31
CA PRO A 14 8.73 -9.82 10.76
C PRO A 14 8.98 -9.67 12.28
N LEU A 15 9.00 -10.78 13.01
CA LEU A 15 9.14 -10.84 14.47
C LEU A 15 10.60 -10.86 14.95
N ASN A 16 11.57 -11.23 14.11
CA ASN A 16 12.97 -11.36 14.54
C ASN A 16 13.85 -10.30 13.85
N PHE A 17 13.99 -9.14 14.50
CA PHE A 17 15.00 -8.13 14.16
C PHE A 17 15.97 -7.93 15.33
N ASN A 18 17.27 -7.87 15.06
CA ASN A 18 18.29 -7.69 16.09
C ASN A 18 18.55 -6.20 16.41
N ALA A 19 18.22 -5.29 15.49
CA ALA A 19 18.45 -3.86 15.62
C ALA A 19 17.53 -3.05 14.69
N VAL A 20 17.30 -1.77 15.03
CA VAL A 20 16.53 -0.80 14.24
C VAL A 20 17.44 0.35 13.85
N LYS A 21 17.32 0.85 12.62
CA LYS A 21 18.11 1.98 12.10
C LYS A 21 17.17 3.08 11.63
N ILE A 22 17.49 4.32 11.97
CA ILE A 22 16.83 5.52 11.43
C ILE A 22 17.75 6.23 10.43
N MET A 23 17.20 6.68 9.31
CA MET A 23 17.90 7.41 8.26
C MET A 23 16.92 8.36 7.57
N LEU A 24 17.44 9.40 6.92
CA LEU A 24 16.66 10.21 5.98
C LEU A 24 16.25 9.36 4.77
N ALA A 25 14.99 9.49 4.37
CA ALA A 25 14.48 8.88 3.14
C ALA A 25 14.80 9.77 1.94
N SER A 26 15.30 9.18 0.86
CA SER A 26 15.44 9.88 -0.43
C SER A 26 14.07 10.00 -1.12
N PRO A 27 13.90 10.95 -2.06
CA PRO A 27 12.67 11.06 -2.84
C PRO A 27 12.28 9.74 -3.54
N GLU A 28 13.25 9.05 -4.13
CA GLU A 28 13.07 7.73 -4.77
C GLU A 28 12.48 6.70 -3.80
N LYS A 29 12.95 6.69 -2.55
CA LYS A 29 12.47 5.78 -1.52
C LYS A 29 11.04 6.09 -1.07
N VAL A 30 10.68 7.37 -1.01
CA VAL A 30 9.30 7.80 -0.74
C VAL A 30 8.36 7.35 -1.88
N HIS A 31 8.81 7.44 -3.12
CA HIS A 31 8.05 6.93 -4.27
C HIS A 31 7.92 5.41 -4.26
N GLU A 32 8.97 4.67 -3.88
CA GLU A 32 8.93 3.21 -3.75
C GLU A 32 7.89 2.73 -2.73
N TRP A 33 7.70 3.47 -1.63
CA TRP A 33 6.69 3.16 -0.61
C TRP A 33 5.27 3.51 -1.03
N SER A 34 5.11 4.37 -2.03
CA SER A 34 3.80 4.85 -2.45
C SER A 34 3.15 3.90 -3.45
N TYR A 35 1.88 3.59 -3.21
CA TYR A 35 1.05 2.80 -4.12
C TYR A 35 0.27 3.67 -5.12
N GLY A 36 0.41 5.00 -5.03
CA GLY A 36 -0.24 5.95 -5.94
C GLY A 36 -0.18 7.39 -5.44
N GLU A 37 -0.47 8.33 -6.33
CA GLU A 37 -0.41 9.77 -6.06
C GLU A 37 -1.80 10.32 -5.74
N VAL A 38 -1.91 11.07 -4.64
CA VAL A 38 -3.11 11.85 -4.32
C VAL A 38 -3.03 13.19 -5.03
N LYS A 39 -4.01 13.47 -5.89
CA LYS A 39 -4.06 14.72 -6.70
C LYS A 39 -5.04 15.74 -6.16
N LYS A 40 -5.90 15.31 -5.24
CA LYS A 40 -7.15 15.94 -4.88
C LYS A 40 -7.31 15.94 -3.35
N PRO A 41 -7.64 17.08 -2.71
CA PRO A 41 -7.81 17.14 -1.26
C PRO A 41 -9.13 16.52 -0.77
N GLU A 42 -10.00 16.08 -1.69
CA GLU A 42 -11.30 15.49 -1.37
C GLU A 42 -11.15 14.15 -0.63
N THR A 43 -12.08 13.88 0.28
CA THR A 43 -12.06 12.70 1.16
C THR A 43 -13.10 11.67 0.72
N ILE A 44 -14.34 11.86 1.13
CA ILE A 44 -15.48 11.01 0.84
C ILE A 44 -16.62 11.85 0.29
N ASN A 45 -17.43 11.23 -0.54
CA ASN A 45 -18.63 11.85 -1.04
C ASN A 45 -19.68 11.99 0.07
N TYR A 46 -20.25 13.18 0.25
CA TYR A 46 -21.20 13.46 1.33
C TYR A 46 -22.52 12.67 1.25
N ARG A 47 -22.96 12.25 0.06
CA ARG A 47 -24.22 11.48 -0.10
C ARG A 47 -23.98 9.98 -0.08
N THR A 48 -22.99 9.53 -0.85
CA THR A 48 -22.78 8.09 -1.07
C THR A 48 -21.83 7.48 -0.05
N PHE A 49 -21.11 8.31 0.73
CA PHE A 49 -20.03 7.91 1.63
C PHE A 49 -18.91 7.10 0.95
N LYS A 50 -18.88 7.10 -0.38
CA LYS A 50 -17.82 6.44 -1.15
C LYS A 50 -16.59 7.34 -1.20
N PRO A 51 -15.37 6.77 -1.13
CA PRO A 51 -14.16 7.55 -1.29
C PRO A 51 -14.08 8.21 -2.67
N GLU A 52 -13.62 9.46 -2.69
CA GLU A 52 -13.44 10.20 -3.93
C GLU A 52 -12.23 9.68 -4.73
N ARG A 53 -12.31 9.75 -6.06
CA ARG A 53 -11.24 9.27 -6.95
C ARG A 53 -10.05 10.24 -6.92
N ASP A 54 -8.86 9.67 -6.77
CA ASP A 54 -7.58 10.39 -6.61
C ASP A 54 -7.53 11.30 -5.36
N GLY A 55 -8.49 11.15 -4.45
CA GLY A 55 -8.58 11.84 -3.17
C GLY A 55 -7.81 11.14 -2.05
N LEU A 56 -7.87 11.72 -0.85
CA LEU A 56 -7.14 11.27 0.34
C LEU A 56 -7.50 9.84 0.79
N PHE A 57 -8.71 9.35 0.46
CA PHE A 57 -9.15 8.00 0.80
C PHE A 57 -9.33 7.10 -0.44
N CYS A 58 -8.68 7.42 -1.56
CA CYS A 58 -8.92 6.71 -2.82
C CYS A 58 -8.65 5.20 -2.71
N ALA A 59 -9.68 4.39 -2.99
CA ALA A 59 -9.58 2.93 -2.93
C ALA A 59 -8.57 2.33 -3.93
N LYS A 60 -8.20 3.09 -4.97
CA LYS A 60 -7.16 2.69 -5.93
C LYS A 60 -5.76 2.73 -5.32
N ILE A 61 -5.51 3.70 -4.43
CA ILE A 61 -4.19 3.93 -3.81
C ILE A 61 -4.05 3.06 -2.57
N PHE A 62 -5.08 3.06 -1.72
CA PHE A 62 -5.00 2.46 -0.38
C PHE A 62 -5.66 1.08 -0.27
N GLY A 63 -6.46 0.68 -1.27
CA GLY A 63 -7.14 -0.61 -1.29
C GLY A 63 -8.67 -0.51 -1.12
N PRO A 64 -9.37 -1.64 -1.23
CA PRO A 64 -10.83 -1.67 -1.20
C PRO A 64 -11.39 -1.37 0.20
N THR A 65 -12.57 -0.77 0.26
CA THR A 65 -13.28 -0.49 1.54
C THR A 65 -13.94 -1.74 2.14
N LYS A 66 -14.10 -2.79 1.34
CA LYS A 66 -14.69 -4.06 1.75
C LYS A 66 -13.78 -5.20 1.34
N ASP A 67 -13.79 -6.27 2.11
CA ASP A 67 -12.97 -7.44 1.85
C ASP A 67 -13.35 -8.09 0.52
N TYR A 68 -12.34 -8.31 -0.32
CA TYR A 68 -12.44 -8.96 -1.64
C TYR A 68 -13.44 -8.33 -2.65
N GLU A 69 -14.06 -7.18 -2.33
CA GLU A 69 -15.01 -6.48 -3.20
C GLU A 69 -14.39 -5.22 -3.81
N CYS A 70 -14.51 -5.07 -5.14
CA CYS A 70 -14.06 -3.87 -5.84
C CYS A 70 -14.98 -2.67 -5.54
N ASN A 71 -14.43 -1.46 -5.47
CA ASN A 71 -15.19 -0.22 -5.16
C ASN A 71 -16.38 0.05 -6.12
N CYS A 72 -16.33 -0.44 -7.37
CA CYS A 72 -17.44 -0.31 -8.31
C CYS A 72 -18.56 -1.34 -8.08
N GLY A 73 -18.34 -2.36 -7.24
CA GLY A 73 -19.28 -3.44 -6.95
C GLY A 73 -19.43 -4.50 -8.06
N LYS A 74 -18.68 -4.36 -9.17
CA LYS A 74 -18.71 -5.31 -10.30
C LYS A 74 -18.07 -6.66 -9.97
N TYR A 75 -17.02 -6.65 -9.17
CA TYR A 75 -16.31 -7.85 -8.72
C TYR A 75 -16.49 -7.96 -7.20
N LYS A 76 -17.07 -9.07 -6.76
CA LYS A 76 -17.34 -9.45 -5.38
C LYS A 76 -16.82 -10.85 -5.13
#